data_AF-A0A1Y4UWF6-F1
#
_entry.id   AF-A0A1Y4UWF6-F1
#
_cell.length_a   1.000
_cell.length_b   1.000
_cell.length_c   1.000
_cell.angle_alpha   90.00
_cell.angle_beta   90.00
_cell.angle_gamma   90.00
#
_symmetry.space_group_name_H-M   'P 1'
#
loop_
_entity.id
_entity.type
_entity.pdbx_description
1 polymer ?
#
loop_
_entity_poly.entity_id
_entity_poly.type
_entity_poly.pdbx_seq_one_letter_code
_entity_poly.pdbx_strand_id
1 'polypeptide(L)' 'RKLTQDQVVSKLQLMDLDITRSIYSQIEGGTYSIRISVLAGLAQIFQVDYNTFFRDVHLPGSE' A
#
# COMPACT_ATOMS: atom_id res chain seq x y z
N ARG A 1 -5.23 -4.26 13.20
CA ARG A 1 -5.06 -5.69 12.82
C ARG A 1 -3.67 -5.84 12.22
N LYS A 2 -2.90 -6.88 12.57
CA LYS A 2 -1.64 -7.20 11.87
C LYS A 2 -1.95 -8.22 10.78
N LEU A 3 -1.77 -7.83 9.52
CA LEU A 3 -1.84 -8.73 8.35
C LEU A 3 -0.40 -9.01 7.90
N THR A 4 -0.14 -10.22 7.41
CA THR A 4 1.10 -10.51 6.69
C THR A 4 1.05 -9.92 5.28
N GLN A 5 2.21 -9.73 4.64
CA GLN A 5 2.28 -9.28 3.25
C GLN A 5 1.45 -10.18 2.32
N ASP A 6 1.53 -11.51 2.50
CA ASP A 6 0.73 -12.47 1.73
C ASP A 6 -0.77 -12.25 1.92
N GLN A 7 -1.23 -12.00 3.15
CA GLN A 7 -2.64 -11.73 3.41
C GLN A 7 -3.13 -10.42 2.78
N VAL A 8 -2.28 -9.39 2.75
CA VAL A 8 -2.61 -8.12 2.08
C VAL A 8 -2.70 -8.34 0.56
N VAL A 9 -1.73 -9.03 -0.02
CA VAL A 9 -1.68 -9.33 -1.45
C VAL A 9 -2.89 -10.15 -1.88
N SER A 10 -3.24 -11.21 -1.15
CA SER A 10 -4.44 -12.01 -1.47
C SER A 10 -5.71 -11.17 -1.43
N LYS A 11 -5.83 -10.22 -0.50
CA LYS A 11 -7.00 -9.32 -0.45
C LYS A 11 -7.03 -8.36 -1.63
N LEU A 12 -5.89 -7.81 -2.04
CA LEU A 12 -5.80 -6.94 -3.23
C LEU A 12 -6.16 -7.72 -4.50
N GLN A 13 -5.69 -8.97 -4.64
CA GLN A 13 -6.03 -9.84 -5.76
C GLN A 13 -7.53 -10.16 -5.82
N LEU A 14 -8.20 -10.36 -4.67
CA LEU A 14 -9.66 -10.52 -4.62
C LEU A 14 -10.42 -9.25 -5.05
N MET A 15 -9.75 -8.09 -5.08
CA MET A 15 -10.28 -6.82 -5.60
C MET A 15 -9.89 -6.61 -7.07
N ASP A 16 -9.47 -7.65 -7.79
CA ASP A 16 -9.03 -7.63 -9.18
C ASP A 16 -7.78 -6.76 -9.43
N LEU A 17 -6.94 -6.58 -8.40
CA LEU A 17 -5.68 -5.86 -8.52
C LEU A 17 -4.52 -6.84 -8.78
N ASP A 18 -3.89 -6.69 -9.94
CA ASP A 18 -2.76 -7.53 -10.37
C ASP A 18 -1.46 -7.17 -9.61
N ILE A 19 -1.32 -7.68 -8.39
CA ILE A 19 -0.13 -7.48 -7.54
C ILE A 19 0.39 -8.82 -7.01
N THR A 20 1.71 -8.91 -6.87
CA THR A 20 2.40 -10.06 -6.27
C THR A 20 3.03 -9.68 -4.94
N ARG A 21 3.36 -10.67 -4.10
CA ARG A 21 4.06 -10.42 -2.83
C ARG A 21 5.41 -9.75 -3.03
N SER A 22 6.14 -10.11 -4.07
CA SER A 22 7.44 -9.49 -4.39
C SER A 22 7.28 -7.99 -4.68
N ILE A 23 6.32 -7.63 -5.54
CA ILE A 23 6.02 -6.22 -5.85
C ILE A 23 5.58 -5.48 -4.58
N TYR A 24 4.69 -6.07 -3.79
CA TYR A 24 4.24 -5.46 -2.54
C TYR A 24 5.39 -5.22 -1.55
N SER A 25 6.31 -6.19 -1.42
CA SER A 25 7.51 -6.03 -0.60
C SER A 25 8.45 -4.94 -1.11
N GLN A 26 8.56 -4.76 -2.44
CA GLN A 26 9.35 -3.68 -3.03
C GLN A 26 8.71 -2.31 -2.81
N ILE A 27 7.37 -2.24 -2.81
CA ILE A 27 6.61 -1.03 -2.47
C ILE A 27 6.90 -0.63 -1.01
N GLU A 28 6.78 -1.57 -0.06
CA GLU A 28 7.09 -1.30 1.35
C GLU A 28 8.56 -0.94 1.57
N GLY A 29 9.46 -1.50 0.77
CA GLY A 29 10.90 -1.18 0.79
C GLY A 29 11.31 0.07 0.02
N GLY A 30 10.36 0.79 -0.61
CA GLY A 30 10.64 2.01 -1.38
C GLY A 30 11.38 1.80 -2.70
N THR A 31 11.51 0.56 -3.19
CA THR A 31 12.18 0.24 -4.46
C THR A 31 11.21 0.11 -5.63
N TYR A 32 9.90 0.16 -5.37
CA TYR A 32 8.86 0.16 -6.40
C TYR A 32 7.77 1.18 -6.10
N SER A 33 7.30 1.88 -7.12
CA SER A 33 6.24 2.88 -6.97
C SER A 33 4.87 2.23 -6.80
N ILE A 34 4.09 2.67 -5.82
CA ILE A 34 2.73 2.18 -5.62
C ILE A 34 1.78 2.72 -6.70
N ARG A 35 0.98 1.82 -7.30
CA ARG A 35 -0.14 2.23 -8.19
C ARG A 35 -1.29 2.78 -7.34
N ILE A 36 -1.98 3.81 -7.83
CA ILE A 36 -3.09 4.44 -7.11
C ILE A 36 -4.24 3.46 -6.79
N SER A 37 -4.52 2.52 -7.70
CA SER A 37 -5.51 1.46 -7.45
C SER A 37 -5.13 0.55 -6.28
N VAL A 38 -3.84 0.27 -6.10
CA VAL A 38 -3.33 -0.50 -4.96
C VAL A 38 -3.44 0.31 -3.67
N LEU A 39 -3.07 1.59 -3.69
CA LEU A 39 -3.24 2.49 -2.55
C LEU A 39 -4.70 2.57 -2.09
N ALA A 40 -5.64 2.68 -3.04
CA ALA A 40 -7.07 2.62 -2.77
C ALA A 40 -7.51 1.29 -2.15
N GLY A 41 -7.00 0.17 -2.68
CA GLY A 41 -7.24 -1.15 -2.09
C GLY A 41 -6.74 -1.27 -0.65
N LEU A 42 -5.55 -0.73 -0.35
CA LEU A 42 -5.00 -0.71 1.02
C LEU A 42 -5.89 0.12 1.97
N ALA A 43 -6.38 1.28 1.52
CA ALA A 43 -7.29 2.10 2.31
C ALA A 43 -8.55 1.32 2.72
N GLN A 44 -9.12 0.54 1.80
CA GLN A 44 -10.28 -0.33 2.06
C GLN A 44 -9.93 -1.52 2.98
N ILE A 45 -8.80 -2.20 2.74
CA ILE A 45 -8.37 -3.37 3.54
C ILE A 45 -8.14 -2.99 5.00
N PHE A 46 -7.50 -1.85 5.23
CA PHE A 46 -7.16 -1.37 6.57
C PHE A 46 -8.24 -0.48 7.19
N GLN A 47 -9.27 -0.11 6.42
CA GLN A 47 -10.35 0.78 6.86
C GLN A 47 -9.82 2.11 7.40
N VAL A 48 -8.92 2.73 6.63
CA VAL A 48 -8.26 3.99 6.98
C VAL A 48 -8.49 5.03 5.91
N ASP A 49 -8.47 6.31 6.32
CA ASP A 49 -8.44 7.42 5.39
C ASP A 49 -7.07 7.52 4.68
N TYR A 50 -7.07 8.06 3.46
CA TYR A 50 -5.85 8.22 2.65
C TYR A 50 -4.78 9.04 3.36
N ASN A 51 -5.14 10.05 4.15
CA ASN A 51 -4.18 10.86 4.90
C ASN A 51 -3.36 10.03 5.90
N THR A 52 -3.84 8.85 6.28
CA THR A 52 -3.09 7.92 7.13
C THR A 52 -1.81 7.43 6.46
N PHE A 53 -1.78 7.24 5.14
CA PHE A 53 -0.58 6.82 4.40
C PHE A 53 0.45 7.95 4.26
N PHE A 54 0.04 9.20 4.43
CA PHE A 54 0.89 10.39 4.23
C PHE A 54 1.28 11.10 5.53
N ARG A 55 0.82 10.61 6.70
CA ARG A 55 0.96 11.31 7.99
C ARG A 55 2.40 11.70 8.35
N ASP A 56 3.37 10.92 7.89
CA ASP A 56 4.79 11.11 8.18
C ASP A 56 5.63 11.30 6.90
N VAL A 57 4.98 11.62 5.77
CA VAL A 57 5.67 11.88 4.51
C VAL A 57 6.11 13.34 4.47
N HIS A 58 7.42 13.56 4.42
CA HIS A 58 8.04 14.88 4.34
C HIS A 58 8.65 15.04 2.94
N LEU A 59 8.29 16.12 2.25
CA LEU A 59 8.88 16.42 0.96
C LEU A 59 10.21 17.15 1.19
N PRO A 60 11.31 16.76 0.53
CA PRO A 60 12.54 17.51 0.62
C PRO A 60 12.31 18.96 0.12
N GLY A 61 12.61 19.95 0.96
CA GLY A 61 12.41 21.38 0.66
C GLY A 61 11.12 22.00 1.21
N SER A 62 10.34 21.29 2.04
CA SER A 62 9.22 21.87 2.79
C SER A 62 9.60 22.18 4.25
N GLU A 63 10.69 22.93 4.43
CA GLU A 63 10.98 23.70 5.66
C GLU A 63 10.56 25.16 5.45
#